data_AF-A0A1V4MDJ7-F1
#
_entry.id   AF-A0A1V4MDJ7-F1
#
_cell.length_a   1.000
_cell.length_b   1.000
_cell.length_c   1.000
_cell.angle_alpha   90.00
_cell.angle_beta   90.00
_cell.angle_gamma   90.00
#
_symmetry.space_group_name_H-M   'P 1'
#
loop_
_entity.id
_entity.type
_entity.pdbx_description
1 polymer ?
#
loop_
_entity_poly.entity_id
_entity_poly.type
_entity_poly.pdbx_seq_one_letter_code
_entity_poly.pdbx_strand_id
1 'polypeptide(L)'
;MKKTRILKNEWPSFVKDFNDQNQFRRATLTLGEDTVIGEPGLPLVGLSYDEEERKLDIYLGCTDTKNLAHLSHSVEVPRAVYLITDQEAPNPVIGAQIQGSPGTGMAYLIFKDERPENVRCQWIANVAYSLFEIRGGKVHGEDQKDWYEAERLVDETATPFVG
;
A
#
# COMPACT_ATOMS: atom_id res chain seq x y z
N MET A 1 16.49 14.28 -0.76
CA MET A 1 15.83 13.33 -1.71
C MET A 1 16.73 12.87 -2.87
N LYS A 2 16.85 11.55 -3.07
CA LYS A 2 17.55 10.87 -4.18
C LYS A 2 16.61 9.84 -4.82
N LYS A 3 16.68 9.70 -6.15
CA LYS A 3 15.99 8.63 -6.91
C LYS A 3 17.01 7.62 -7.42
N THR A 4 16.84 6.35 -7.07
CA THR A 4 17.69 5.26 -7.54
C THR A 4 16.89 4.36 -8.47
N ARG A 5 17.34 4.19 -9.71
CA ARG A 5 16.67 3.33 -10.69
C ARG A 5 16.92 1.86 -10.34
N ILE A 6 15.85 1.06 -10.35
CA ILE A 6 15.91 -0.39 -10.18
C ILE A 6 16.06 -1.05 -11.55
N LEU A 7 16.99 -1.99 -11.69
CA LEU A 7 17.18 -2.71 -12.95
C LEU A 7 15.99 -3.65 -13.20
N LYS A 8 15.64 -3.86 -14.48
CA LYS A 8 14.43 -4.62 -14.83
C LYS A 8 14.44 -6.06 -14.30
N ASN A 9 15.60 -6.70 -14.30
CA ASN A 9 15.80 -8.04 -13.77
C ASN A 9 15.73 -8.10 -12.23
N GLU A 10 15.73 -6.95 -11.55
CA GLU A 10 15.62 -6.85 -10.08
C GLU A 10 14.20 -6.49 -9.64
N TRP A 11 13.25 -6.26 -10.55
CA TRP A 11 11.89 -5.85 -10.19
C TRP A 11 11.16 -6.83 -9.27
N PRO A 12 11.20 -8.17 -9.51
CA PRO A 12 10.54 -9.11 -8.62
C PRO A 12 11.10 -9.07 -7.19
N SER A 13 12.43 -9.08 -7.04
CA SER A 13 13.08 -8.99 -5.72
C SER A 13 12.86 -7.62 -5.08
N PHE A 14 12.90 -6.55 -5.86
CA PHE A 14 12.61 -5.20 -5.38
C PHE A 14 11.20 -5.09 -4.81
N VAL A 15 10.19 -5.62 -5.50
CA VAL A 15 8.79 -5.58 -5.02
C VAL A 15 8.66 -6.30 -3.69
N LYS A 16 9.28 -7.49 -3.57
CA LYS A 16 9.31 -8.24 -2.31
C LYS A 16 9.98 -7.45 -1.18
N ASP A 17 11.23 -7.01 -1.38
CA ASP A 17 11.98 -6.28 -0.36
C ASP A 17 11.30 -4.95 0.01
N PHE A 18 10.67 -4.30 -0.97
CA PHE A 18 9.93 -3.06 -0.77
C PHE A 18 8.69 -3.31 0.10
N ASN A 19 7.93 -4.37 -0.15
CA ASN A 19 6.77 -4.73 0.66
C ASN A 19 7.19 -5.07 2.10
N ASP A 20 8.19 -5.94 2.26
CA ASP A 20 8.70 -6.37 3.58
C ASP A 20 9.10 -5.18 4.47
N GLN A 21 9.63 -4.11 3.85
CA GLN A 21 10.12 -2.92 4.59
C GLN A 21 9.08 -1.81 4.75
N ASN A 22 8.04 -1.76 3.90
CA ASN A 22 7.17 -0.59 3.80
C ASN A 22 5.68 -0.88 3.94
N GLN A 23 5.29 -2.15 4.12
CA GLN A 23 3.91 -2.50 4.39
C GLN A 23 3.37 -1.74 5.61
N PHE A 24 2.09 -1.39 5.56
CA PHE A 24 1.38 -0.57 6.54
C PHE A 24 1.88 0.88 6.65
N ARG A 25 2.82 1.36 5.82
CA ARG A 25 3.14 2.79 5.82
C ARG A 25 2.03 3.58 5.17
N ARG A 26 1.65 4.70 5.80
CA ARG A 26 0.65 5.61 5.26
C ARG A 26 1.17 6.24 3.97
N ALA A 27 0.46 6.03 2.87
CA ALA A 27 0.91 6.44 1.54
C ALA A 27 -0.05 7.44 0.89
N THR A 28 0.50 8.27 0.02
CA THR A 28 -0.24 9.07 -0.95
C THR A 28 0.18 8.60 -2.34
N LEU A 29 -0.81 8.20 -3.15
CA LEU A 29 -0.59 7.83 -4.53
C LEU A 29 -0.95 9.01 -5.42
N THR A 30 -0.01 9.46 -6.26
CA THR A 30 -0.27 10.49 -7.27
C THR A 30 0.08 10.02 -8.67
N LEU A 31 -0.70 10.46 -9.66
CA LEU A 31 -0.43 10.28 -11.09
C LEU A 31 0.00 11.61 -11.72
N GLY A 32 1.13 11.58 -12.43
CA GLY A 32 1.74 12.79 -12.98
C GLY A 32 2.22 13.72 -11.85
N GLU A 33 2.10 15.03 -12.05
CA GLU A 33 2.62 16.00 -11.09
C GLU A 33 1.69 16.17 -9.88
N ASP A 34 0.36 16.19 -10.07
CA ASP A 34 -0.56 16.65 -9.01
C ASP A 34 -1.84 15.80 -8.80
N THR A 35 -2.07 14.72 -9.54
CA THR A 35 -3.35 13.99 -9.44
C THR A 35 -3.32 12.95 -8.34
N VAL A 36 -3.85 13.27 -7.15
CA VAL A 36 -4.02 12.28 -6.06
C VAL A 36 -5.08 11.23 -6.46
N ILE A 37 -4.75 9.95 -6.29
CA ILE A 37 -5.66 8.83 -6.55
C ILE A 37 -6.11 8.19 -5.23
N GLY A 38 -7.42 7.94 -5.14
CA GLY A 38 -8.03 7.35 -3.96
C GLY A 38 -8.04 8.29 -2.77
N GLU A 39 -8.35 7.74 -1.59
CA GLU A 39 -8.27 8.50 -0.35
C GLU A 39 -6.79 8.69 0.05
N PRO A 40 -6.33 9.93 0.29
CA PRO A 40 -4.96 10.16 0.71
C PRO A 40 -4.72 9.62 2.11
N GLY A 41 -3.59 8.94 2.30
CA GLY A 41 -3.19 8.46 3.62
C GLY A 41 -3.83 7.15 4.04
N LEU A 42 -4.15 6.29 3.07
CA LEU A 42 -4.39 4.86 3.28
C LEU A 42 -3.07 4.12 3.49
N PRO A 43 -3.05 2.99 4.24
CA PRO A 43 -1.86 2.17 4.39
C PRO A 43 -1.48 1.50 3.07
N LEU A 44 -0.19 1.37 2.79
CA LEU A 44 0.30 0.46 1.76
C LEU A 44 0.02 -0.98 2.19
N VAL A 45 -0.70 -1.74 1.34
CA VAL A 45 -0.79 -3.20 1.49
C VAL A 45 0.37 -3.85 0.77
N GLY A 46 0.67 -3.40 -0.44
CA GLY A 46 1.84 -3.86 -1.17
C GLY A 46 1.84 -3.46 -2.64
N LEU A 47 2.96 -3.75 -3.28
CA LEU A 47 3.11 -3.77 -4.72
C LEU A 47 3.04 -5.22 -5.20
N SER A 48 2.50 -5.46 -6.39
CA SER A 48 2.71 -6.73 -7.10
C SER A 48 3.28 -6.45 -8.49
N TYR A 49 4.09 -7.37 -8.98
CA TYR A 49 4.60 -7.34 -10.34
C TYR A 49 4.27 -8.65 -11.03
N ASP A 50 3.50 -8.54 -12.12
CA ASP A 50 3.18 -9.64 -13.00
C ASP A 50 4.19 -9.64 -14.17
N GLU A 51 5.01 -10.68 -14.25
CA GLU A 51 6.01 -10.85 -15.32
C GLU A 51 5.38 -11.16 -16.68
N GLU A 52 4.27 -11.88 -16.71
CA GLU A 52 3.60 -12.31 -17.94
C GLU A 52 2.87 -11.12 -18.57
N GLU A 53 2.07 -10.41 -17.78
CA GLU A 53 1.35 -9.21 -18.21
C GLU A 53 2.25 -7.96 -18.24
N ARG A 54 3.47 -8.06 -17.67
CA ARG A 54 4.41 -6.96 -17.51
C ARG A 54 3.74 -5.75 -16.87
N LYS A 55 3.08 -5.99 -15.74
CA LYS A 55 2.22 -5.01 -15.05
C LYS A 55 2.67 -4.86 -13.61
N LEU A 56 2.69 -3.63 -13.10
CA LEU A 56 2.96 -3.36 -11.69
C LEU A 56 1.72 -2.72 -11.06
N ASP A 57 1.18 -3.40 -10.07
CA ASP A 57 -0.04 -3.00 -9.36
C ASP A 57 0.30 -2.43 -7.98
N ILE A 58 -0.48 -1.44 -7.56
CA ILE A 58 -0.34 -0.75 -6.28
C ILE A 58 -1.62 -0.99 -5.47
N TYR A 59 -1.48 -1.63 -4.31
CA TYR A 59 -2.58 -1.95 -3.41
C TYR A 59 -2.52 -1.09 -2.14
N LEU A 60 -3.59 -0.35 -1.87
CA LEU A 60 -3.77 0.43 -0.64
C LEU A 60 -4.88 -0.20 0.20
N GLY A 61 -4.77 -0.07 1.51
CA GLY A 61 -5.74 -0.65 2.44
C GLY A 61 -7.01 0.17 2.48
N CYS A 62 -8.17 -0.47 2.56
CA CYS A 62 -9.46 0.21 2.71
C CYS A 62 -10.28 -0.38 3.87
N THR A 63 -11.47 0.15 4.12
CA THR A 63 -12.35 -0.32 5.20
C THR A 63 -13.41 -1.32 4.75
N ASP A 64 -13.51 -1.62 3.45
CA ASP A 64 -14.42 -2.65 2.95
C ASP A 64 -13.90 -4.04 3.36
N THR A 65 -14.58 -4.65 4.33
CA THR A 65 -14.24 -5.97 4.89
C THR A 65 -14.23 -7.10 3.87
N LYS A 66 -14.81 -6.91 2.68
CA LYS A 66 -14.77 -7.87 1.57
C LYS A 66 -13.59 -7.67 0.64
N ASN A 67 -12.99 -6.48 0.63
CA ASN A 67 -11.91 -6.13 -0.29
C ASN A 67 -10.91 -5.16 0.35
N LEU A 68 -10.29 -5.60 1.44
CA LEU A 68 -9.37 -4.78 2.22
C LEU A 68 -8.13 -4.33 1.42
N ALA A 69 -7.66 -5.12 0.46
CA ALA A 69 -6.61 -4.73 -0.48
C ALA A 69 -7.20 -4.09 -1.74
N HIS A 70 -7.38 -2.77 -1.73
CA HIS A 70 -7.90 -2.07 -2.89
C HIS A 70 -6.80 -1.85 -3.94
N LEU A 71 -6.96 -2.46 -5.12
CA LEU A 71 -6.16 -2.14 -6.30
C LEU A 71 -6.38 -0.67 -6.67
N SER A 72 -5.43 0.17 -6.27
CA SER A 72 -5.56 1.63 -6.41
C SER A 72 -5.10 2.10 -7.77
N HIS A 73 -4.09 1.44 -8.35
CA HIS A 73 -3.62 1.72 -9.71
C HIS A 73 -2.78 0.58 -10.27
N SER A 74 -2.82 0.44 -11.59
CA SER A 74 -1.99 -0.48 -12.36
C SER A 74 -1.17 0.30 -13.38
N VAL A 75 0.14 0.07 -13.40
CA VAL A 75 1.02 0.59 -14.45
C VAL A 75 1.34 -0.55 -15.42
N GLU A 76 0.68 -0.52 -16.58
CA GLU A 76 0.93 -1.48 -17.66
C GLU A 76 2.24 -1.16 -18.37
N VAL A 77 3.03 -2.21 -18.62
CA VAL A 77 4.30 -2.17 -19.34
C VAL A 77 5.23 -1.06 -18.80
N PRO A 78 5.58 -1.09 -17.50
CA PRO A 78 6.41 -0.04 -16.91
C PRO A 78 7.76 0.00 -17.62
N ARG A 79 8.32 1.21 -17.74
CA ARG A 79 9.62 1.46 -18.38
C ARG A 79 10.74 1.59 -17.37
N ALA A 80 10.42 2.08 -16.19
CA ALA A 80 11.36 2.24 -15.09
C ALA A 80 10.64 2.25 -13.75
N VAL A 81 11.30 1.69 -12.75
CA VAL A 81 10.94 1.78 -11.34
C VAL A 81 12.08 2.49 -10.62
N TYR A 82 11.75 3.41 -9.73
CA TYR A 82 12.72 4.16 -8.93
C TYR A 82 12.35 4.05 -7.45
N LEU A 83 13.33 3.70 -6.62
CA LEU A 83 13.24 3.89 -5.18
C LEU A 83 13.57 5.34 -4.85
N ILE A 84 12.72 5.97 -4.04
CA ILE A 84 12.91 7.36 -3.59
C ILE A 84 13.38 7.31 -2.13
N THR A 85 14.57 7.85 -1.89
CA THR A 85 15.15 7.90 -0.55
C THR A 85 15.48 9.32 -0.10
N ASP A 86 15.48 9.53 1.21
CA ASP A 86 16.01 10.74 1.82
C ASP A 86 16.86 10.39 3.05
N GLN A 87 18.16 10.68 2.98
CA GLN A 87 19.10 10.32 4.05
C GLN A 87 18.91 11.17 5.31
N GLU A 88 18.23 12.31 5.18
CA GLU A 88 17.92 13.20 6.30
C GLU A 88 16.60 12.82 7.00
N ALA A 89 15.78 11.97 6.38
CA ALA A 89 14.52 11.53 6.95
C ALA A 89 14.73 10.43 8.01
N PRO A 90 13.89 10.37 9.06
CA PRO A 90 13.94 9.30 10.06
C PRO A 90 13.81 7.89 9.47
N ASN A 91 12.99 7.76 8.41
CA ASN A 91 12.95 6.58 7.56
C ASN A 91 13.53 6.91 6.18
N PRO A 92 14.69 6.34 5.82
CA PRO A 92 15.38 6.68 4.58
C PRO A 92 14.60 6.38 3.32
N VAL A 93 13.69 5.41 3.32
CA VAL A 93 12.79 5.16 2.18
C VAL A 93 11.59 6.08 2.32
N ILE A 94 11.39 6.97 1.35
CA ILE A 94 10.25 7.90 1.36
C ILE A 94 9.19 7.56 0.30
N GLY A 95 9.48 6.60 -0.59
CA GLY A 95 8.50 6.15 -1.57
C GLY A 95 9.08 5.41 -2.77
N ALA A 96 8.23 5.22 -3.77
CA ALA A 96 8.58 4.66 -5.07
C ALA A 96 7.95 5.50 -6.20
N GLN A 97 8.62 5.52 -7.35
CA GLN A 97 8.07 6.05 -8.59
C GLN A 97 8.06 4.94 -9.64
N ILE A 98 6.93 4.75 -10.29
CA ILE A 98 6.76 3.81 -11.40
C ILE A 98 6.41 4.61 -12.65
N GLN A 99 7.24 4.49 -13.68
CA GLN A 99 7.07 5.21 -14.94
C GLN A 99 6.44 4.28 -15.98
N GLY A 100 5.27 4.67 -16.50
CA GLY A 100 4.59 3.96 -17.58
C GLY A 100 5.20 4.17 -18.96
N SER A 101 4.48 3.71 -19.98
CA SER A 101 4.75 3.98 -21.39
C SER A 101 4.59 5.50 -21.72
N PRO A 102 5.15 5.99 -22.85
CA PRO A 102 4.90 7.37 -23.26
C PRO A 102 3.40 7.65 -23.36
N GLY A 103 2.92 8.68 -22.66
CA GLY A 103 1.50 9.07 -22.65
C GLY A 103 0.63 8.44 -21.56
N THR A 104 1.12 7.46 -20.78
CA THR A 104 0.35 6.81 -19.68
C THR A 104 0.67 7.35 -18.28
N GLY A 105 1.59 8.33 -18.18
CA GLY A 105 1.88 9.03 -16.93
C GLY A 105 2.89 8.31 -16.01
N MET A 106 3.13 8.92 -14.84
CA MET A 106 4.01 8.39 -13.80
C MET A 106 3.18 8.20 -12.54
N ALA A 107 3.35 7.09 -11.84
CA ALA A 107 2.77 6.88 -10.53
C ALA A 107 3.83 7.15 -9.45
N TYR A 108 3.48 7.95 -8.45
CA TYR A 108 4.29 8.20 -7.27
C TYR A 108 3.57 7.68 -6.04
N LEU A 109 4.23 6.80 -5.30
CA LEU A 109 3.79 6.32 -4.01
C LEU A 109 4.72 6.96 -2.96
N ILE A 110 4.22 7.94 -2.22
CA ILE A 110 5.01 8.69 -1.22
C ILE A 110 4.49 8.41 0.17
N PHE A 111 5.39 8.07 1.09
CA PHE A 111 5.07 7.76 2.47
C PHE A 111 5.07 9.00 3.36
N LYS A 112 4.15 9.04 4.31
CA LYS A 112 4.25 9.95 5.45
C LYS A 112 5.24 9.39 6.47
N ASP A 113 5.85 10.29 7.22
CA ASP A 113 6.74 9.93 8.33
C ASP A 113 5.90 9.53 9.56
N GLU A 114 5.42 8.29 9.53
CA GLU A 114 4.60 7.68 10.57
C GLU A 114 5.04 6.22 10.79
N ARG A 115 4.94 5.75 12.03
CA ARG A 115 5.30 4.37 12.38
C ARG A 115 4.30 3.37 11.78
N PRO A 116 4.74 2.33 11.03
CA PRO A 116 3.85 1.34 10.42
C PRO A 116 2.89 0.68 11.42
N GLU A 117 3.33 0.46 12.66
CA GLU A 117 2.52 -0.20 13.69
C GLU A 117 1.30 0.65 14.09
N ASN A 118 1.46 1.97 14.15
CA ASN A 118 0.37 2.89 14.44
C ASN A 118 -0.66 2.90 13.31
N VAL A 119 -0.17 2.89 12.06
CA VAL A 119 -1.04 2.87 10.88
C VAL A 119 -1.77 1.53 10.78
N ARG A 120 -1.10 0.39 11.01
CA ARG A 120 -1.73 -0.95 11.08
C ARG A 120 -2.80 -0.97 12.16
N CYS A 121 -2.49 -0.50 13.37
CA CYS A 121 -3.43 -0.43 14.48
C CYS A 121 -4.67 0.41 14.13
N GLN A 122 -4.48 1.58 13.50
CA GLN A 122 -5.59 2.42 13.04
C GLN A 122 -6.42 1.72 11.96
N TRP A 123 -5.78 0.99 11.05
CA TRP A 123 -6.48 0.25 10.00
C TRP A 123 -7.34 -0.87 10.59
N ILE A 124 -6.78 -1.65 11.52
CA ILE A 124 -7.52 -2.68 12.29
C ILE A 124 -8.72 -2.06 12.99
N ALA A 125 -8.54 -0.92 13.66
CA ALA A 125 -9.64 -0.22 14.33
C ALA A 125 -10.77 0.16 13.35
N ASN A 126 -10.43 0.66 12.17
CA ASN A 126 -11.42 1.04 11.15
C ASN A 126 -12.17 -0.18 10.59
N VAL A 127 -11.47 -1.30 10.39
CA VAL A 127 -12.08 -2.57 9.94
C VAL A 127 -12.99 -3.16 11.03
N ALA A 128 -12.54 -3.15 12.28
CA ALA A 128 -13.34 -3.58 13.43
C ALA A 128 -14.63 -2.77 13.56
N TYR A 129 -14.53 -1.44 13.40
CA TYR A 129 -15.70 -0.57 13.38
C TYR A 129 -16.66 -0.90 12.22
N SER A 130 -16.11 -1.20 11.03
CA SER A 130 -16.92 -1.60 9.87
C SER A 130 -17.66 -2.92 10.12
N LEU A 131 -17.03 -3.90 10.79
CA LEU A 131 -17.68 -5.16 11.21
C LEU A 131 -18.84 -4.90 12.18
N PHE A 132 -18.64 -4.00 13.14
CA PHE A 132 -19.69 -3.59 14.08
C PHE A 132 -20.89 -2.94 13.35
N GLU A 133 -20.63 -2.03 12.40
CA GLU A 133 -21.68 -1.38 11.60
C GLU A 133 -22.47 -2.39 10.75
N ILE A 134 -21.79 -3.34 10.11
CA ILE A 134 -22.43 -4.40 9.30
C ILE A 134 -23.42 -5.23 10.13
N ARG A 135 -23.12 -5.48 11.41
CA ARG A 135 -24.03 -6.19 12.33
C ARG A 135 -25.15 -5.34 12.91
N GLY A 136 -25.29 -4.10 12.44
CA GLY A 136 -26.40 -3.21 12.81
C GLY A 136 -26.13 -2.33 14.02
N GLY A 137 -24.87 -2.21 14.47
CA GLY A 137 -24.41 -1.18 15.40
C GLY A 137 -25.06 -1.15 16.79
N LYS A 138 -25.71 -2.24 17.21
CA LYS A 138 -26.52 -2.30 18.45
C LYS A 138 -26.11 -3.42 19.41
N VAL A 139 -25.21 -4.30 18.99
CA VAL A 139 -24.72 -5.41 19.81
C VAL A 139 -23.42 -4.98 20.46
N HIS A 140 -23.53 -4.37 21.64
CA HIS A 140 -22.37 -4.01 22.46
C HIS A 140 -21.78 -5.24 23.15
N GLY A 141 -20.47 -5.24 23.38
CA GLY A 141 -19.75 -6.34 24.05
C GLY A 141 -19.07 -7.34 23.11
N GLU A 142 -19.08 -7.07 21.80
CA GLU A 142 -18.36 -7.82 20.78
C GLU A 142 -17.06 -7.11 20.32
N ASP A 143 -16.74 -5.95 20.89
CA ASP A 143 -15.63 -5.09 20.49
C ASP A 143 -14.28 -5.84 20.43
N GLN A 144 -14.02 -6.71 21.41
CA GLN A 144 -12.82 -7.53 21.44
C GLN A 144 -12.83 -8.58 20.32
N LYS A 145 -13.99 -9.16 19.99
CA LYS A 145 -14.11 -10.13 18.89
C LYS A 145 -13.94 -9.44 17.54
N ASP A 146 -14.50 -8.24 17.38
CA ASP A 146 -14.32 -7.41 16.18
C ASP A 146 -12.88 -7.03 15.95
N TRP A 147 -12.18 -6.68 17.04
CA TRP A 147 -10.76 -6.39 16.96
C TRP A 147 -9.96 -7.59 16.46
N TYR A 148 -10.17 -8.79 17.05
CA TYR A 148 -9.44 -9.99 16.63
C TYR A 148 -9.79 -10.42 15.21
N GLU A 149 -11.05 -10.30 14.81
CA GLU A 149 -11.46 -10.61 13.44
C GLU A 149 -10.85 -9.60 12.44
N ALA A 150 -10.85 -8.31 12.76
CA ALA A 150 -10.22 -7.28 11.95
C ALA A 150 -8.71 -7.50 11.81
N GLU A 151 -8.02 -7.85 12.91
CA GLU A 151 -6.60 -8.19 12.89
C GLU A 151 -6.33 -9.39 11.97
N ARG A 152 -7.10 -10.47 12.10
CA ARG A 152 -7.02 -11.65 11.24
C ARG A 152 -7.20 -11.28 9.77
N LEU A 153 -8.22 -10.49 9.45
CA LEU A 153 -8.51 -10.07 8.07
C LEU A 153 -7.39 -9.21 7.48
N VAL A 154 -6.85 -8.26 8.27
CA VAL A 154 -5.74 -7.40 7.85
C VAL A 154 -4.48 -8.25 7.56
N ASP A 155 -4.17 -9.21 8.44
CA ASP A 155 -3.00 -10.08 8.26
C ASP A 155 -3.15 -11.01 7.06
N GLU A 156 -4.32 -11.64 6.87
CA GLU A 156 -4.60 -12.48 5.69
C GLU A 156 -4.54 -11.67 4.38
N THR A 157 -4.94 -10.40 4.42
CA THR A 157 -4.87 -9.48 3.28
C THR A 157 -3.43 -9.10 2.95
N ALA A 158 -2.60 -8.89 3.97
CA ALA A 158 -1.24 -8.41 3.84
C ALA A 158 -0.23 -9.51 3.49
N THR A 159 -0.42 -10.73 4.02
CA THR A 159 0.50 -11.86 3.90
C THR A 159 0.92 -12.19 2.46
N PRO A 160 0.04 -12.20 1.45
CA PRO A 160 0.44 -12.54 0.08
C PRO A 160 1.51 -11.60 -0.54
N PHE A 161 1.70 -10.41 0.04
CA PHE A 161 2.66 -9.41 -0.46
C PHE A 161 4.04 -9.53 0.19
N VAL A 162 4.15 -10.29 1.28
CA VAL A 162 5.36 -10.47 2.11
C VAL A 162 5.64 -11.97 2.24
N GLY A 163 6.30 -12.54 1.23
CA GLY A 163 6.50 -13.99 1.07
C GLY A 163 7.74 -14.35 0.26
#